data_AF-A0A944AY37-F1
#
_entry.id   AF-A0A944AY37-F1
#
_cell.length_a   1.000
_cell.length_b   1.000
_cell.length_c   1.000
_cell.angle_alpha   90.00
_cell.angle_beta   90.00
_cell.angle_gamma   90.00
#
_symmetry.space_group_name_H-M   'P 1'
#
loop_
_entity.id
_entity.type
_entity.pdbx_description
1 polymer ?
#
loop_
_entity_poly.entity_id
_entity_poly.type
_entity_poly.pdbx_seq_one_letter_code
_entity_poly.pdbx_strand_id
1 'polypeptide(L)'
;MKKIILFCVSVFMLAVCGKVSAQEYLLNNTNHNKTKNTCSGYLYDNSKNGNYEANQDRWITICPPASTGNTGRISLTFEEFN
;
A
#
# COMPACT_ATOMS: atom_id res chain seq x y z
N MET A 1 7.58 -42.07 7.45
CA MET A 1 6.90 -41.14 8.39
C MET A 1 7.53 -39.75 8.42
N LYS A 2 8.79 -39.57 8.83
CA LYS A 2 9.47 -38.25 8.87
C LYS A 2 9.44 -37.47 7.54
N LYS A 3 9.64 -38.14 6.40
CA LYS A 3 9.64 -37.52 5.06
C LYS A 3 8.24 -37.02 4.62
N ILE A 4 7.18 -37.71 5.06
CA ILE A 4 5.79 -37.34 4.75
C ILE A 4 5.38 -36.12 5.59
N ILE A 5 5.77 -36.09 6.87
CA ILE A 5 5.54 -34.93 7.74
C ILE A 5 6.27 -33.70 7.20
N LEU A 6 7.52 -33.85 6.74
CA LEU A 6 8.27 -32.74 6.17
C LEU A 6 7.63 -32.20 4.88
N PHE A 7 7.11 -33.09 4.03
CA PHE A 7 6.37 -32.71 2.83
C PHE A 7 5.06 -31.97 3.18
N CYS A 8 4.27 -32.47 4.13
CA CYS A 8 3.03 -31.82 4.57
C CYS A 8 3.28 -30.42 5.18
N VAL A 9 4.35 -30.26 5.98
CA VAL A 9 4.73 -28.95 6.55
C VAL A 9 5.16 -27.97 5.47
N SER A 10 5.90 -28.44 4.45
CA SER A 10 6.31 -27.59 3.32
C SER A 10 5.12 -27.14 2.45
N VAL A 11 4.18 -28.03 2.16
CA VAL A 11 2.96 -27.71 1.40
C VAL A 11 2.06 -26.75 2.18
N PHE A 12 1.97 -26.92 3.50
CA PHE A 12 1.22 -26.00 4.36
C PHE A 12 1.85 -24.59 4.37
N MET A 13 3.19 -24.48 4.51
CA MET A 13 3.91 -23.19 4.42
C MET A 13 3.70 -22.47 3.09
N LEU A 14 3.68 -23.20 1.96
CA LEU A 14 3.41 -22.63 0.63
C LEU A 14 1.97 -22.11 0.49
N ALA A 15 1.00 -22.78 1.11
CA ALA A 15 -0.41 -22.36 1.09
C ALA A 15 -0.69 -21.14 1.99
N VAL A 16 0.17 -20.85 2.99
CA VAL A 16 0.06 -19.68 3.87
C VAL A 16 0.89 -18.48 3.36
N CYS A 17 1.46 -18.57 2.15
CA CYS A 17 2.10 -17.41 1.54
C CYS A 17 1.01 -16.36 1.20
N GLY A 18 0.78 -15.45 2.14
CA GLY A 18 -0.29 -14.46 2.07
C GLY A 18 -0.16 -13.57 0.84
N LYS A 19 -1.27 -13.31 0.16
CA LYS A 19 -1.32 -12.24 -0.85
C LYS A 19 -1.03 -10.93 -0.13
N VAL A 20 0.10 -10.31 -0.44
CA VAL A 20 0.40 -8.95 0.00
C VAL A 20 -0.47 -8.03 -0.85
N SER A 21 -1.65 -7.69 -0.35
CA SER A 21 -2.49 -6.66 -0.97
C SER A 21 -1.78 -5.31 -0.81
N ALA A 22 -1.60 -4.58 -1.91
CA ALA A 22 -1.11 -3.21 -1.85
C ALA A 22 -2.04 -2.37 -0.96
N GLN A 23 -1.46 -1.50 -0.11
CA GLN A 23 -2.27 -0.59 0.70
C GLN A 23 -2.86 0.51 -0.17
N GLU A 24 -4.07 0.94 0.17
CA GLU A 24 -4.71 2.09 -0.43
C GLU A 24 -4.61 3.31 0.49
N TYR A 25 -4.18 4.42 -0.07
CA TYR A 25 -4.17 5.72 0.58
C TYR A 25 -5.22 6.60 -0.06
N LEU A 26 -6.32 6.80 0.66
CA LEU A 26 -7.36 7.74 0.25
C LEU A 26 -7.11 9.08 0.93
N LEU A 27 -6.94 10.14 0.13
CA LEU A 27 -7.05 11.51 0.62
C LEU A 27 -8.47 11.69 1.18
N ASN A 28 -8.70 11.82 2.48
CA ASN A 28 -10.06 12.01 3.03
C ASN A 28 -9.98 12.67 4.40
N ASN A 29 -11.11 12.90 5.06
CA ASN A 29 -11.11 13.57 6.37
C ASN A 29 -10.34 12.77 7.44
N THR A 30 -10.44 11.44 7.38
CA THR A 30 -9.76 10.53 8.32
C THR A 30 -8.24 10.54 8.14
N ASN A 31 -7.76 10.67 6.90
CA ASN A 31 -6.35 10.62 6.55
C ASN A 31 -5.71 12.00 6.37
N HIS A 32 -6.49 13.09 6.38
CA HIS A 32 -5.97 14.45 6.27
C HIS A 32 -4.90 14.73 7.34
N ASN A 33 -3.79 15.35 6.94
CA ASN A 33 -2.67 15.69 7.84
C ASN A 33 -2.09 14.45 8.57
N LYS A 34 -2.02 13.31 7.86
CA LYS A 34 -1.37 12.08 8.34
C LYS A 34 -0.17 11.73 7.48
N THR A 35 0.82 11.10 8.11
CA THR A 35 2.01 10.55 7.45
C THR A 35 1.86 9.05 7.26
N LYS A 36 2.19 8.55 6.07
CA LYS A 36 2.26 7.12 5.75
C LYS A 36 3.72 6.73 5.49
N ASN A 37 4.17 5.65 6.15
CA ASN A 37 5.57 5.18 6.12
C ASN A 37 5.74 3.84 5.39
N THR A 38 4.88 3.55 4.44
CA THR A 38 4.91 2.31 3.67
C THR A 38 5.76 2.46 2.41
N CYS A 39 6.25 1.33 1.91
CA CYS A 39 7.12 1.28 0.74
C CYS A 39 6.38 0.98 -0.58
N SER A 40 5.08 0.69 -0.55
CA SER A 40 4.25 0.47 -1.75
C SER A 40 2.76 0.68 -1.43
N GLY A 41 1.98 1.02 -2.46
CA GLY A 41 0.53 1.22 -2.35
C GLY A 41 -0.05 2.00 -3.53
N TYR A 42 -1.37 2.13 -3.55
CA TYR A 42 -2.09 3.00 -4.46
C TYR A 42 -2.52 4.28 -3.75
N LEU A 43 -2.27 5.44 -4.36
CA LEU A 43 -2.73 6.73 -3.88
C LEU A 43 -3.95 7.16 -4.70
N TYR A 44 -5.06 7.42 -4.03
CA TYR A 44 -6.29 7.91 -4.64
C TYR A 44 -6.65 9.29 -4.08
N ASP A 45 -7.17 10.14 -4.94
CA ASP A 45 -7.92 11.31 -4.52
C ASP A 45 -9.16 10.91 -3.69
N ASN A 46 -9.77 11.89 -3.03
CA ASN A 46 -10.88 11.64 -2.12
C ASN A 46 -12.19 11.22 -2.80
N SER A 47 -12.22 11.26 -4.13
CA SER A 47 -13.37 10.98 -4.97
C SER A 47 -13.28 9.62 -5.63
N LYS A 48 -12.25 8.80 -5.37
CA LYS A 48 -11.99 7.43 -5.91
C LYS A 48 -13.11 6.72 -6.69
N ASN A 49 -14.35 6.67 -6.17
CA ASN A 49 -15.53 6.03 -6.80
C ASN A 49 -16.76 6.97 -6.97
N GLY A 50 -16.60 8.29 -6.96
CA GLY A 50 -17.68 9.28 -6.89
C GLY A 50 -17.20 10.71 -7.17
N ASN A 51 -18.01 11.70 -6.77
CA ASN A 51 -17.69 13.11 -6.97
C ASN A 51 -16.90 13.69 -5.78
N TYR A 52 -16.15 14.77 -6.04
CA TYR A 52 -15.58 15.61 -4.99
C TYR A 52 -16.69 16.35 -4.23
N GLU A 53 -16.54 16.53 -2.92
CA GLU A 53 -17.44 17.45 -2.20
C GLU A 53 -16.93 18.89 -2.37
N ALA A 54 -17.80 19.86 -2.10
CA ALA A 54 -17.42 21.26 -2.13
C ALA A 54 -16.31 21.60 -1.11
N ASN A 55 -15.43 22.53 -1.50
CA ASN A 55 -14.44 23.19 -0.63
C ASN A 55 -13.51 22.23 0.13
N GLN A 56 -12.94 21.25 -0.57
CA GLN A 56 -12.03 20.29 0.03
C GLN A 56 -10.56 20.66 -0.22
N ASP A 57 -9.83 20.93 0.86
CA ASP A 57 -8.36 20.96 0.85
C ASP A 57 -7.85 19.79 1.69
N ARG A 58 -7.31 18.76 1.03
CA ARG A 58 -6.82 17.55 1.69
C ARG A 58 -5.45 17.17 1.18
N TRP A 59 -4.60 16.75 2.12
CA TRP A 59 -3.25 16.29 1.83
C TRP A 59 -2.85 15.18 2.80
N ILE A 60 -1.88 14.38 2.37
CA ILE A 60 -1.18 13.37 3.16
C ILE A 60 0.32 13.47 2.87
N THR A 61 1.16 13.09 3.83
CA THR A 61 2.61 12.98 3.61
C THR A 61 2.99 11.53 3.38
N ILE A 62 3.67 11.25 2.27
CA ILE A 62 4.31 9.95 2.03
C ILE A 62 5.77 10.05 2.45
N CYS A 63 6.14 9.33 3.50
CA CYS A 63 7.49 9.32 4.05
C CYS A 63 8.03 7.88 3.99
N PRO A 64 8.55 7.42 2.84
CA PRO A 64 9.09 6.07 2.76
C PRO A 64 10.27 5.93 3.74
N PRO A 65 10.41 4.79 4.43
CA PRO A 65 11.52 4.58 5.33
C PRO A 65 12.83 4.72 4.56
N ALA A 66 13.80 5.42 5.15
CA ALA A 66 15.16 5.39 4.64
C ALA A 66 15.69 3.96 4.79
N SER A 67 15.62 3.15 3.73
CA SER A 67 16.37 1.91 3.70
C SER A 67 17.85 2.30 3.74
N THR A 68 18.63 1.72 4.65
CA THR A 68 20.08 1.91 4.68
C THR A 68 20.66 1.57 3.30
N GLY A 69 21.09 2.59 2.56
CA GLY A 69 21.72 2.43 1.24
C GLY A 69 20.91 2.88 0.03
N ASN A 70 19.64 3.24 0.16
CA ASN A 70 18.87 3.91 -0.91
C ASN A 70 18.05 5.06 -0.32
N THR A 71 18.19 6.26 -0.87
CA THR A 71 17.30 7.38 -0.59
C THR A 71 15.86 6.91 -0.77
N GLY A 72 14.97 7.19 0.19
CA GLY A 72 13.57 6.78 0.14
C GLY A 72 12.91 7.30 -1.13
N ARG A 73 12.89 6.48 -2.18
CA ARG A 73 12.43 6.89 -3.51
C ARG A 73 10.93 6.79 -3.54
N ILE A 74 10.27 7.93 -3.74
CA ILE A 74 8.85 7.98 -4.09
C ILE A 74 8.77 7.92 -5.62
N SER A 75 8.17 6.87 -6.16
CA SER A 75 7.87 6.74 -7.58
C SER A 75 6.36 6.74 -7.75
N LEU A 76 5.82 7.78 -8.36
CA LEU A 76 4.40 7.87 -8.71
C LEU A 76 4.24 7.43 -10.16
N THR A 77 3.32 6.50 -10.40
CA THR A 77 2.91 6.08 -11.74
C THR A 77 1.44 6.42 -11.89
N PHE A 78 1.11 7.14 -12.94
CA PHE A 78 -0.27 7.48 -13.28
C PHE A 78 -0.63 6.65 -14.51
N GLU A 79 -1.69 5.85 -14.41
CA GLU A 79 -2.08 4.93 -15.49
C GLU A 79 -2.96 5.60 -16.54
N GLU A 80 -3.56 6.76 -16.24
CA GLU A 80 -4.42 7.48 -17.18
C GLU A 80 -4.57 8.96 -16.78
N PHE A 81 -4.46 9.85 -17.76
CA PHE A 81 -5.11 11.16 -17.76
C PHE A 81 -6.01 11.17 -19.00
N ASN A 82 -7.32 11.04 -18.81
CA ASN A 82 -8.31 11.30 -19.85
C ASN A 82 -8.60 12.80 -19.92
#